data_AF-A0A9P5CYK9-F1
#
_entry.id   AF-A0A9P5CYK9-F1
#
_cell.length_a   1.000
_cell.length_b   1.000
_cell.length_c   1.000
_cell.angle_alpha   90.00
_cell.angle_beta   90.00
_cell.angle_gamma   90.00
#
_symmetry.space_group_name_H-M   'P 1'
#
loop_
_entity.id
_entity.type
_entity.pdbx_description
1 polymer ?
#
loop_
_entity_poly.entity_id
_entity_poly.type
_entity_poly.pdbx_seq_one_letter_code
_entity_poly.pdbx_strand_id
1 'polypeptide(L)'
;MSQNGIGDTPFAYEAFLVNVPGSKAVAKVSCHWRLPEPVGNVDGQRYFYSLDLLMLIEIVACGNNINEIVVPYATGTVLENLVHACYKVQKASGINQVEQAVKVILVPSNGYLCRTDVLELRMRNSAFVGSVIRFPAPSDGHFSLVAAAETGKCNFLTLLSSAPGALLAKQSLTSHPEAFAVLEEELRVRLSFNWVLPTKPKIRKVALIGGRPVFDIHKVIRPSRNVRGSPSLRNDFVAVDMTNDTELPLRIAEALKGKGIHGIVTFSDEVVVATAKAAEILGLPTESPQAILCAHNKYETRKLLDTNNTQTQTLRLESAAQLDDPPVAMKVAYMQYPLIVKPCRDGASRGVRKVNNYAGMRQAVQQLEESGFSKYGILLETYIDGPEVDANFVLWEGEVLFCEISDELPCQVDAMDATISDNFAETIMLLPSRLDPKETQLIQSSLHQSLLKLGFRSGVFHVEARVRNSSMRYIQTDGILDLADAAPSTAEKAKPDVFLIEVNARPPGLQCVFATTYTYGVDFYGLQFLRAPEDRERFMALSRAFSCHAQYWCASNDSYPPPKHHSTQ
;
A
#
# COMPACT_ATOMS: atom_id res chain seq x y z
N MET A 1 -30.86 -32.93 -7.54
CA MET A 1 -30.03 -33.86 -8.35
C MET A 1 -28.59 -33.46 -8.14
N SER A 2 -27.83 -34.38 -7.58
CA SER A 2 -26.44 -34.28 -7.14
C SER A 2 -25.47 -34.19 -8.32
N GLN A 3 -24.69 -33.11 -8.40
CA GLN A 3 -23.37 -33.11 -9.05
C GLN A 3 -22.48 -32.08 -8.35
N ASN A 4 -21.71 -32.52 -7.35
CA ASN A 4 -20.47 -31.85 -6.97
C ASN A 4 -19.37 -32.91 -7.11
N GLY A 5 -18.90 -33.09 -8.34
CA GLY A 5 -17.69 -33.85 -8.62
C GLY A 5 -16.49 -32.99 -8.23
N ILE A 6 -15.99 -33.19 -7.01
CA ILE A 6 -14.60 -32.86 -6.67
C ILE A 6 -13.89 -34.21 -6.71
N GLY A 7 -12.94 -34.37 -7.64
CA GLY A 7 -12.16 -35.59 -7.76
C GLY A 7 -11.40 -35.89 -6.48
N ASP A 8 -11.75 -36.97 -5.80
CA ASP A 8 -11.03 -37.47 -4.63
C ASP A 8 -9.73 -38.16 -5.09
N THR A 9 -8.74 -37.37 -5.48
CA THR A 9 -7.36 -37.87 -5.62
C THR A 9 -6.91 -38.40 -4.25
N PRO A 10 -6.53 -39.67 -4.13
CA PRO A 10 -6.12 -40.26 -2.86
C PRO A 10 -4.82 -39.63 -2.38
N PHE A 11 -4.67 -39.50 -1.06
CA PHE A 11 -3.42 -39.05 -0.44
C PHE A 11 -2.35 -40.13 -0.57
N ALA A 12 -1.16 -39.74 -1.02
CA ALA A 12 0.06 -40.52 -0.84
C ALA A 12 0.55 -40.41 0.61
N TYR A 13 1.25 -41.44 1.09
CA TYR A 13 1.78 -41.51 2.45
C TYR A 13 3.29 -41.71 2.45
N GLU A 14 4.00 -40.85 3.17
CA GLU A 14 5.43 -40.99 3.47
C GLU A 14 5.69 -40.61 4.93
N ALA A 15 6.69 -41.24 5.56
CA ALA A 15 7.07 -40.95 6.95
C ALA A 15 8.55 -40.62 7.06
N PHE A 16 8.89 -39.68 7.96
CA PHE A 16 10.26 -39.20 8.15
C PHE A 16 10.60 -39.02 9.62
N LEU A 17 11.90 -39.08 9.94
CA LEU A 17 12.46 -38.68 11.23
C LEU A 17 13.13 -37.29 11.12
N VAL A 18 12.76 -36.37 12.02
CA VAL A 18 13.26 -34.98 12.03
C VAL A 18 13.70 -34.61 13.44
N ASN A 19 14.85 -33.94 13.57
CA ASN A 19 15.33 -33.46 14.86
C ASN A 19 14.47 -32.31 15.41
N VAL A 20 14.15 -32.37 16.70
CA VAL A 20 13.39 -31.32 17.38
C VAL A 20 14.35 -30.19 17.82
N PRO A 21 14.06 -28.90 17.55
CA PRO A 21 14.94 -27.79 17.91
C PRO A 21 15.25 -27.74 19.40
N GLY A 22 16.54 -27.71 19.74
CA GLY A 22 16.99 -27.55 21.13
C GLY A 22 16.64 -28.73 22.05
N SER A 23 16.38 -29.91 21.49
CA SER A 23 16.09 -31.15 22.21
C SER A 23 16.90 -32.31 21.64
N LYS A 24 17.15 -33.35 22.44
CA LYS A 24 17.69 -34.64 21.97
C LYS A 24 16.59 -35.57 21.42
N ALA A 25 15.33 -35.13 21.46
CA ALA A 25 14.20 -35.88 20.94
C ALA A 25 14.14 -35.80 19.40
N VAL A 26 13.55 -36.84 18.80
CA VAL A 26 13.29 -36.92 17.36
C VAL A 26 11.78 -36.92 17.17
N ALA A 27 11.29 -36.18 16.19
CA ALA A 27 9.91 -36.22 15.77
C ALA A 27 9.74 -37.25 14.65
N LYS A 28 8.79 -38.17 14.81
CA LYS A 28 8.25 -38.96 13.70
C LYS A 28 7.19 -38.11 13.01
N VAL A 29 7.35 -37.90 11.72
CA VAL A 29 6.49 -37.04 10.91
C VAL A 29 5.81 -37.89 9.86
N SER A 30 4.51 -38.09 10.00
CA SER A 30 3.67 -38.75 9.00
C SER A 30 3.10 -37.70 8.06
N CYS A 31 3.44 -37.80 6.77
CA CYS A 31 3.05 -36.86 5.73
C CYS A 31 2.03 -37.54 4.80
N HIS A 32 0.77 -37.11 4.87
CA HIS A 32 -0.23 -37.46 3.88
C HIS A 32 -0.33 -36.31 2.90
N TRP A 33 -0.02 -36.53 1.62
CA TRP A 33 -0.03 -35.46 0.62
C TRP A 33 -0.72 -35.82 -0.67
N ARG A 34 -1.25 -34.82 -1.38
CA ARG A 34 -1.79 -34.96 -2.74
C ARG A 34 -1.57 -33.69 -3.56
N LEU A 35 -1.57 -33.86 -4.87
CA LEU A 35 -1.63 -32.76 -5.83
C LEU A 35 -3.10 -32.63 -6.27
N PRO A 36 -3.85 -31.64 -5.74
CA PRO A 36 -5.23 -31.43 -6.17
C PRO A 36 -5.29 -31.11 -7.67
N GLU A 37 -6.40 -31.50 -8.31
CA GLU A 37 -6.64 -31.06 -9.68
C GLU A 37 -6.67 -29.53 -9.72
N PRO A 38 -5.93 -28.93 -10.67
CA PRO A 38 -5.78 -27.50 -10.65
C PRO A 38 -7.09 -26.81 -11.07
N VAL A 39 -7.62 -25.99 -10.17
CA VAL A 39 -8.78 -25.14 -10.43
C VAL A 39 -8.31 -23.93 -11.25
N GLY A 40 -9.01 -23.60 -12.34
CA GLY A 40 -8.69 -22.43 -13.16
C GLY A 40 -8.89 -21.12 -12.38
N ASN A 41 -8.03 -20.13 -12.61
CA ASN A 41 -8.30 -18.77 -12.12
C ASN A 41 -9.38 -18.09 -12.97
N VAL A 42 -9.91 -16.97 -12.46
CA VAL A 42 -11.00 -16.21 -13.09
C VAL A 42 -10.67 -15.76 -14.52
N ASP A 43 -9.39 -15.51 -14.80
CA ASP A 43 -8.87 -15.07 -16.10
C ASP A 43 -8.36 -16.20 -17.00
N GLY A 44 -8.51 -17.46 -16.56
CA GLY A 44 -8.02 -18.64 -17.27
C GLY A 44 -6.50 -18.85 -17.19
N GLN A 45 -5.73 -17.94 -16.60
CA GLN A 45 -4.29 -18.07 -16.42
C GLN A 45 -3.97 -18.80 -15.11
N ARG A 46 -2.96 -19.68 -15.09
CA ARG A 46 -2.53 -20.35 -13.86
C ARG A 46 -1.40 -19.57 -13.19
N TYR A 47 -1.64 -19.12 -11.96
CA TYR A 47 -0.66 -18.35 -11.17
C TYR A 47 0.09 -19.18 -10.12
N PHE A 48 -0.39 -20.36 -9.76
CA PHE A 48 0.31 -21.26 -8.85
C PHE A 48 -0.15 -22.71 -9.08
N TYR A 49 0.63 -23.63 -8.55
CA TYR A 49 0.18 -24.98 -8.22
C TYR A 49 0.22 -25.12 -6.71
N SER A 50 -0.55 -26.06 -6.17
CA SER A 50 -0.53 -26.34 -4.74
C SER A 50 -0.37 -27.83 -4.45
N LEU A 51 0.10 -28.13 -3.25
CA LEU A 51 0.11 -29.47 -2.69
C LEU A 51 -0.60 -29.40 -1.33
N ASP A 52 -1.60 -30.26 -1.15
CA ASP A 52 -2.26 -30.45 0.13
C ASP A 52 -1.40 -31.40 0.95
N LEU A 53 -0.96 -30.98 2.13
CA LEU A 53 -0.17 -31.78 3.06
C LEU A 53 -0.86 -31.80 4.43
N LEU A 54 -1.29 -32.97 4.87
CA LEU A 54 -1.66 -33.23 6.25
C LEU A 54 -0.46 -33.84 6.97
N MET A 55 0.01 -33.14 7.99
CA MET A 55 1.21 -33.52 8.74
C MET A 55 0.83 -33.90 10.16
N LEU A 56 1.22 -35.11 10.57
CA LEU A 56 1.14 -35.56 11.96
C LEU A 56 2.56 -35.68 12.53
N ILE A 57 2.85 -34.93 13.57
CA ILE A 57 4.16 -34.86 14.23
C ILE A 57 4.03 -35.49 15.62
N GLU A 58 4.77 -36.57 15.86
CA GLU A 58 4.81 -37.27 17.14
C GLU A 58 6.22 -37.19 17.72
N ILE A 59 6.35 -36.67 18.95
CA ILE A 59 7.67 -36.64 19.60
C ILE A 59 8.00 -38.02 20.15
N VAL A 60 9.10 -38.61 19.67
CA VAL A 60 9.60 -39.90 20.12
C VAL A 60 10.78 -39.66 21.07
N ALA A 61 10.67 -40.16 22.31
CA ALA A 61 11.79 -40.15 23.24
C ALA A 61 12.89 -41.10 22.73
N CYS A 62 14.14 -40.64 22.75
CA CYS A 62 15.27 -41.43 22.30
C CYS A 62 15.47 -42.62 23.24
N GLY A 63 14.94 -43.79 22.85
CA GLY A 63 15.05 -45.03 23.61
C GLY A 63 13.74 -45.80 23.71
N ASN A 64 13.27 -46.38 22.60
CA ASN A 64 12.61 -47.70 22.55
C ASN A 64 12.34 -48.11 21.10
N ASN A 65 12.72 -49.36 20.79
CA ASN A 65 12.50 -50.17 19.58
C ASN A 65 11.64 -49.53 18.47
N ILE A 66 12.30 -48.88 17.51
CA ILE A 66 11.71 -48.62 16.19
C ILE A 66 11.80 -49.93 15.40
N ASN A 67 10.86 -50.85 15.62
CA ASN A 67 10.81 -52.12 14.89
C ASN A 67 10.29 -51.92 13.44
N GLU A 68 11.06 -52.47 12.50
CA GLU A 68 10.69 -53.04 11.18
C GLU A 68 10.24 -52.17 9.98
N ILE A 69 10.36 -50.84 10.00
CA ILE A 69 10.43 -50.06 8.75
C ILE A 69 11.55 -49.03 8.87
N VAL A 70 12.51 -49.03 7.94
CA VAL A 70 13.59 -48.03 7.88
C VAL A 70 12.97 -46.68 7.50
N VAL A 71 12.55 -45.90 8.50
CA VAL A 71 12.02 -44.55 8.30
C VAL A 71 13.20 -43.61 7.98
N PRO A 72 13.21 -42.92 6.83
CA PRO A 72 14.32 -42.05 6.45
C PRO A 72 14.42 -40.79 7.33
N TYR A 73 15.64 -40.30 7.53
CA TYR A 73 15.89 -39.01 8.20
C TYR A 73 15.77 -37.86 7.20
N ALA A 74 15.03 -36.81 7.57
CA ALA A 74 14.82 -35.60 6.77
C ALA A 74 15.33 -34.32 7.47
N THR A 75 16.23 -34.46 8.45
CA THR A 75 16.90 -33.33 9.08
C THR A 75 17.81 -32.63 8.06
N GLY A 76 17.84 -31.30 8.05
CA GLY A 76 18.53 -30.44 7.08
C GLY A 76 17.69 -30.11 5.84
N THR A 77 16.46 -30.63 5.74
CA THR A 77 15.57 -30.41 4.60
C THR A 77 14.51 -29.34 4.87
N VAL A 78 13.76 -28.96 3.85
CA VAL A 78 12.60 -28.05 3.99
C VAL A 78 11.54 -28.60 4.95
N LEU A 79 11.38 -29.92 5.03
CA LEU A 79 10.44 -30.55 5.97
C LEU A 79 10.80 -30.23 7.42
N GLU A 80 12.09 -30.13 7.74
CA GLU A 80 12.52 -29.73 9.08
C GLU A 80 12.02 -28.33 9.45
N ASN A 81 12.12 -27.38 8.53
CA ASN A 81 11.65 -26.00 8.75
C ASN A 81 10.14 -25.95 9.03
N LEU A 82 9.35 -26.77 8.31
CA LEU A 82 7.91 -26.89 8.54
C LEU A 82 7.61 -27.48 9.92
N VAL A 83 8.25 -28.59 10.28
CA VAL A 83 8.09 -29.24 11.58
C VAL A 83 8.44 -28.27 12.71
N HIS A 84 9.54 -27.52 12.56
CA HIS A 84 9.96 -26.51 13.53
C HIS A 84 8.94 -25.38 13.68
N ALA A 85 8.33 -24.95 12.58
CA ALA A 85 7.29 -23.93 12.60
C ALA A 85 6.02 -24.43 13.32
N CYS A 86 5.53 -25.61 12.96
CA CYS A 86 4.37 -26.25 13.61
C CYS A 86 4.63 -26.47 15.11
N TYR A 87 5.83 -26.94 15.47
CA TYR A 87 6.21 -27.19 16.86
C TYR A 87 6.29 -25.90 17.70
N LYS A 88 6.83 -24.81 17.14
CA LYS A 88 6.88 -23.50 17.81
C LYS A 88 5.48 -22.97 18.15
N VAL A 89 4.51 -23.19 17.27
CA VAL A 89 3.12 -22.77 17.47
C VAL A 89 2.45 -23.55 18.63
N GLN A 90 2.91 -24.77 18.94
CA GLN A 90 2.27 -25.66 19.91
C GLN A 90 3.03 -25.92 21.21
N LYS A 91 4.26 -25.39 21.37
CA LYS A 91 5.07 -25.54 22.60
C LYS A 91 4.38 -24.97 23.87
N ALA A 92 3.30 -24.22 23.73
CA ALA A 92 2.48 -23.72 24.84
C ALA A 92 1.46 -24.75 25.41
N SER A 93 1.23 -25.88 24.73
CA SER A 93 0.04 -26.71 24.97
C SER A 93 0.32 -28.05 25.69
N GLY A 94 1.58 -28.46 25.86
CA GLY A 94 1.94 -29.72 26.54
C GLY A 94 1.55 -31.00 25.78
N ILE A 95 1.19 -30.90 24.50
CA ILE A 95 0.71 -32.01 23.66
C ILE A 95 1.90 -32.70 22.97
N ASN A 96 1.92 -34.04 22.99
CA ASN A 96 2.98 -34.86 22.37
C ASN A 96 2.76 -35.16 20.88
N GLN A 97 1.59 -34.81 20.35
CA GLN A 97 1.18 -35.03 18.96
C GLN A 97 0.61 -33.74 18.38
N VAL A 98 1.06 -33.37 17.19
CA VAL A 98 0.62 -32.18 16.46
C VAL A 98 0.06 -32.62 15.12
N GLU A 99 -1.20 -32.32 14.85
CA GLU A 99 -1.77 -32.43 13.52
C GLU A 99 -1.91 -31.04 12.89
N GLN A 100 -1.49 -30.90 11.64
CA GLN A 100 -1.50 -29.62 10.94
C GLN A 100 -1.79 -29.81 9.45
N ALA A 101 -2.83 -29.13 8.96
CA ALA A 101 -3.07 -28.95 7.52
C ALA A 101 -2.16 -27.85 6.98
N VAL A 102 -1.46 -28.16 5.88
CA VAL A 102 -0.46 -27.32 5.24
C VAL A 102 -0.72 -27.25 3.74
N LYS A 103 -0.74 -26.03 3.20
CA LYS A 103 -0.83 -25.80 1.76
C LYS A 103 0.54 -25.39 1.23
N VAL A 104 1.22 -26.29 0.53
CA VAL A 104 2.52 -25.98 -0.08
C VAL A 104 2.28 -25.32 -1.43
N ILE A 105 2.98 -24.23 -1.72
CA ILE A 105 2.78 -23.43 -2.93
C ILE A 105 3.90 -23.75 -3.89
N LEU A 106 3.56 -24.08 -5.12
CA LEU A 106 4.48 -24.41 -6.21
C LEU A 106 4.37 -23.35 -7.31
N VAL A 107 5.51 -23.04 -7.94
CA VAL A 107 5.56 -22.01 -9.00
C VAL A 107 4.85 -22.48 -10.27
N PRO A 108 4.16 -21.59 -11.01
CA PRO A 108 3.48 -21.96 -12.25
C PRO A 108 4.42 -22.09 -13.45
N SER A 109 5.63 -21.54 -13.35
CA SER A 109 6.63 -21.50 -14.43
C SER A 109 8.03 -21.34 -13.84
N ASN A 110 9.04 -21.58 -14.68
CA ASN A 110 10.44 -21.32 -14.34
C ASN A 110 10.69 -19.81 -14.20
N GLY A 111 11.34 -19.37 -13.13
CA GLY A 111 11.70 -17.97 -12.97
C GLY A 111 12.10 -17.56 -11.56
N TYR A 112 11.97 -16.27 -11.28
CA TYR A 112 12.41 -15.61 -10.05
C TYR A 112 11.21 -14.93 -9.39
N LEU A 113 11.12 -15.01 -8.06
CA LEU A 113 10.06 -14.30 -7.35
C LEU A 113 10.17 -12.79 -7.59
N CYS A 114 9.03 -12.11 -7.80
CA CYS A 114 9.00 -10.66 -7.96
C CYS A 114 9.49 -9.92 -6.71
N ARG A 115 9.31 -10.53 -5.53
CA ARG A 115 9.88 -10.16 -4.23
C ARG A 115 9.97 -11.39 -3.34
N THR A 116 10.93 -11.43 -2.42
CA THR A 116 11.19 -12.61 -1.57
C THR A 116 10.12 -12.85 -0.51
N ASP A 117 9.37 -11.81 -0.15
CA ASP A 117 8.30 -11.83 0.86
C ASP A 117 6.89 -11.74 0.26
N VAL A 118 6.73 -12.12 -1.01
CA VAL A 118 5.45 -12.01 -1.71
C VAL A 118 4.35 -12.83 -1.03
N LEU A 119 4.68 -14.01 -0.50
CA LEU A 119 3.70 -14.86 0.17
C LEU A 119 3.24 -14.23 1.50
N GLU A 120 4.18 -13.72 2.30
CA GLU A 120 3.86 -13.04 3.56
C GLU A 120 3.06 -11.75 3.33
N LEU A 121 3.42 -10.97 2.31
CA LEU A 121 2.71 -9.75 1.96
C LEU A 121 1.27 -10.06 1.59
N ARG A 122 1.05 -11.04 0.69
CA ARG A 122 -0.25 -11.32 0.10
C ARG A 122 -1.20 -12.07 1.04
N MET A 123 -0.65 -12.87 1.97
CA MET A 123 -1.44 -13.63 2.95
C MET A 123 -1.60 -12.91 4.30
N ARG A 124 -1.07 -11.69 4.45
CA ARG A 124 -1.20 -10.91 5.67
C ARG A 124 -2.68 -10.66 6.00
N ASN A 125 -3.03 -10.77 7.27
CA ASN A 125 -4.38 -10.61 7.83
C ASN A 125 -5.43 -11.59 7.28
N SER A 126 -5.02 -12.65 6.58
CA SER A 126 -5.91 -13.74 6.23
C SER A 126 -6.67 -14.26 7.47
N ALA A 127 -7.98 -14.45 7.31
CA ALA A 127 -8.82 -15.06 8.33
C ALA A 127 -8.45 -16.52 8.57
N PHE A 128 -7.79 -17.18 7.62
CA PHE A 128 -7.63 -18.65 7.56
C PHE A 128 -6.18 -19.12 7.60
N VAL A 129 -5.21 -18.29 7.18
CA VAL A 129 -3.79 -18.58 7.28
C VAL A 129 -3.28 -18.25 8.68
N GLY A 130 -2.78 -19.27 9.40
CA GLY A 130 -2.18 -19.10 10.72
C GLY A 130 -0.74 -18.63 10.65
N SER A 131 0.02 -19.10 9.66
CA SER A 131 1.40 -18.67 9.42
C SER A 131 1.82 -18.94 7.98
N VAL A 132 2.68 -18.09 7.45
CA VAL A 132 3.38 -18.31 6.17
C VAL A 132 4.79 -18.78 6.48
N ILE A 133 5.17 -19.94 5.93
CA ILE A 133 6.50 -20.52 6.12
C ILE A 133 7.26 -20.37 4.82
N ARG A 134 8.24 -19.47 4.80
CA ARG A 134 9.16 -19.31 3.67
C ARG A 134 10.16 -20.45 3.63
N PHE A 135 10.38 -21.01 2.45
CA PHE A 135 11.44 -21.98 2.22
C PHE A 135 12.71 -21.31 1.71
N PRO A 136 13.89 -21.89 1.96
CA PRO A 136 15.14 -21.38 1.42
C PRO A 136 15.06 -21.29 -0.11
N ALA A 137 15.38 -20.13 -0.67
CA ALA A 137 15.46 -19.98 -2.11
C ALA A 137 16.66 -20.79 -2.66
N PRO A 138 16.57 -21.29 -3.90
CA PRO A 138 17.72 -21.85 -4.62
C PRO A 138 18.91 -20.87 -4.60
N SER A 139 20.14 -21.39 -4.68
CA SER A 139 21.36 -20.59 -4.57
C SER A 139 21.49 -19.49 -5.63
N ASP A 140 20.94 -19.72 -6.82
CA ASP A 140 20.87 -18.75 -7.92
C ASP A 140 19.59 -17.89 -7.90
N GLY A 141 18.64 -18.20 -7.01
CA GLY A 141 17.32 -17.59 -6.85
C GLY A 141 16.26 -18.08 -7.84
N HIS A 142 16.58 -19.06 -8.70
CA HIS A 142 15.71 -19.51 -9.79
C HIS A 142 14.86 -20.72 -9.37
N PHE A 143 13.55 -20.54 -9.36
CA PHE A 143 12.57 -21.59 -9.12
C PHE A 143 12.22 -22.30 -10.42
N SER A 144 12.17 -23.63 -10.37
CA SER A 144 11.79 -24.45 -11.52
C SER A 144 10.40 -25.04 -11.31
N LEU A 145 9.57 -24.97 -12.35
CA LEU A 145 8.33 -25.73 -12.42
C LEU A 145 8.67 -27.21 -12.32
N VAL A 146 8.04 -27.90 -11.37
CA VAL A 146 8.25 -29.33 -11.23
C VAL A 146 7.44 -30.06 -12.31
N ALA A 147 8.14 -30.66 -13.27
CA ALA A 147 7.58 -31.45 -14.37
C ALA A 147 6.72 -32.67 -13.94
N ALA A 148 6.62 -32.93 -12.64
CA ALA A 148 5.88 -34.06 -12.10
C ALA A 148 4.41 -33.81 -11.78
N ALA A 149 3.93 -32.55 -11.89
CA ALA A 149 2.49 -32.33 -12.01
C ALA A 149 1.90 -33.06 -13.25
N GLU A 150 2.74 -33.45 -14.22
CA GLU A 150 2.31 -34.16 -15.44
C GLU A 150 2.74 -35.64 -15.52
N THR A 151 3.70 -36.12 -14.69
CA THR A 151 4.37 -37.43 -14.92
C THR A 151 4.34 -38.44 -13.76
N GLY A 152 3.71 -38.13 -12.62
CA GLY A 152 3.37 -39.13 -11.58
C GLY A 152 4.53 -39.83 -10.85
N LYS A 153 5.78 -39.38 -11.00
CA LYS A 153 6.99 -40.02 -10.43
C LYS A 153 7.82 -39.14 -9.48
N CYS A 154 7.25 -38.08 -8.89
CA CYS A 154 8.04 -37.20 -8.00
C CYS A 154 8.10 -37.70 -6.56
N ASN A 155 9.26 -37.48 -5.94
CA ASN A 155 9.51 -37.65 -4.51
C ASN A 155 8.99 -36.41 -3.75
N PHE A 156 8.27 -36.62 -2.63
CA PHE A 156 7.72 -35.56 -1.78
C PHE A 156 8.76 -34.52 -1.33
N LEU A 157 9.95 -34.94 -0.91
CA LEU A 157 11.00 -34.02 -0.47
C LEU A 157 11.52 -33.15 -1.64
N THR A 158 11.53 -33.69 -2.86
CA THR A 158 11.88 -32.92 -4.07
C THR A 158 10.83 -31.85 -4.35
N LEU A 159 9.54 -32.18 -4.25
CA LEU A 159 8.44 -31.21 -4.39
C LEU A 159 8.57 -30.09 -3.35
N LEU A 160 8.77 -30.43 -2.07
CA LEU A 160 8.98 -29.44 -1.01
C LEU A 160 10.18 -28.54 -1.28
N SER A 161 11.30 -29.09 -1.75
CA SER A 161 12.52 -28.31 -2.01
C SER A 161 12.39 -27.32 -3.18
N SER A 162 11.43 -27.55 -4.07
CA SER A 162 11.15 -26.67 -5.22
C SER A 162 10.17 -25.54 -4.90
N ALA A 163 9.47 -25.63 -3.77
CA ALA A 163 8.45 -24.68 -3.38
C ALA A 163 9.08 -23.40 -2.79
N PRO A 164 8.55 -22.21 -3.08
CA PRO A 164 8.94 -20.97 -2.38
C PRO A 164 8.46 -20.91 -0.93
N GLY A 165 7.41 -21.65 -0.57
CA GLY A 165 6.89 -21.67 0.79
C GLY A 165 5.59 -22.43 0.95
N ALA A 166 5.01 -22.36 2.14
CA ALA A 166 3.75 -23.00 2.49
C ALA A 166 2.92 -22.17 3.48
N LEU A 167 1.62 -22.46 3.52
CA LEU A 167 0.66 -21.86 4.44
C LEU A 167 0.26 -22.90 5.49
N LEU A 168 0.33 -22.52 6.76
CA LEU A 168 -0.26 -23.31 7.85
C LEU A 168 -1.70 -22.84 8.05
N ALA A 169 -2.66 -23.77 8.02
CA ALA A 169 -4.05 -23.49 8.36
C ALA A 169 -4.18 -23.03 9.83
N LYS A 170 -5.08 -22.09 10.12
CA LYS A 170 -5.43 -21.76 11.51
C LYS A 170 -6.09 -22.95 12.20
N GLN A 171 -5.76 -23.15 13.47
CA GLN A 171 -6.29 -24.24 14.30
C GLN A 171 -7.80 -24.17 14.55
N SER A 172 -8.43 -23.01 14.32
CA SER A 172 -9.89 -22.84 14.46
C SER A 172 -10.70 -23.50 13.34
N LEU A 173 -10.05 -24.00 12.28
CA LEU A 173 -10.71 -24.71 11.19
C LEU A 173 -11.04 -26.15 11.64
N THR A 174 -12.30 -26.56 11.47
CA THR A 174 -12.85 -27.75 12.12
C THR A 174 -12.61 -29.05 11.34
N SER A 175 -12.30 -28.99 10.05
CA SER A 175 -11.98 -30.18 9.24
C SER A 175 -10.85 -29.94 8.22
N HIS A 176 -10.06 -30.99 7.90
CA HIS A 176 -8.98 -30.89 6.92
C HIS A 176 -9.44 -30.54 5.50
N PRO A 177 -10.54 -31.13 4.96
CA PRO A 177 -11.01 -30.77 3.62
C PRO A 177 -11.41 -29.30 3.51
N GLU A 178 -12.08 -28.77 4.54
CA GLU A 178 -12.42 -27.35 4.62
C GLU A 178 -11.16 -26.48 4.68
N ALA A 179 -10.18 -26.85 5.50
CA ALA A 179 -8.93 -26.12 5.59
C ALA A 179 -8.20 -26.04 4.23
N PHE A 180 -8.11 -27.14 3.48
CA PHE A 180 -7.48 -27.14 2.16
C PHE A 180 -8.26 -26.34 1.12
N ALA A 181 -9.59 -26.39 1.13
CA ALA A 181 -10.45 -25.65 0.22
C ALA A 181 -10.34 -24.14 0.46
N VAL A 182 -10.40 -23.70 1.71
CA VAL A 182 -10.32 -22.28 2.07
C VAL A 182 -8.91 -21.72 1.80
N LEU A 183 -7.85 -22.49 2.06
CA LEU A 183 -6.48 -22.06 1.72
C LEU A 183 -6.24 -21.98 0.21
N GLU A 184 -6.83 -22.87 -0.59
CA GLU A 184 -6.81 -22.77 -2.05
C GLU A 184 -7.50 -21.49 -2.53
N GLU A 185 -8.67 -21.19 -1.97
CA GLU A 185 -9.43 -19.99 -2.29
C GLU A 185 -8.68 -18.71 -1.91
N GLU A 186 -8.03 -18.68 -0.76
CA GLU A 186 -7.16 -17.56 -0.36
C GLU A 186 -6.01 -17.36 -1.36
N LEU A 187 -5.37 -18.42 -1.83
CA LEU A 187 -4.34 -18.34 -2.88
C LEU A 187 -4.93 -17.82 -4.19
N ARG A 188 -6.11 -18.28 -4.60
CA ARG A 188 -6.79 -17.85 -5.82
C ARG A 188 -7.10 -16.35 -5.80
N VAL A 189 -7.58 -15.84 -4.66
CA VAL A 189 -7.91 -14.42 -4.51
C VAL A 189 -6.67 -13.56 -4.35
N ARG A 190 -5.69 -14.02 -3.56
CA ARG A 190 -4.55 -13.20 -3.13
C ARG A 190 -3.33 -13.35 -4.02
N LEU A 191 -3.16 -14.42 -4.76
CA LEU A 191 -1.94 -14.69 -5.54
C LEU A 191 -2.21 -14.74 -7.06
N SER A 192 -3.33 -14.18 -7.51
CA SER A 192 -3.77 -14.13 -8.91
C SER A 192 -3.06 -13.06 -9.75
N PHE A 193 -1.74 -13.13 -9.82
CA PHE A 193 -0.90 -12.28 -10.67
C PHE A 193 0.44 -12.95 -11.00
N ASN A 194 1.22 -12.39 -11.93
CA ASN A 194 2.55 -12.91 -12.25
C ASN A 194 3.57 -12.59 -11.13
N TRP A 195 3.63 -13.43 -10.09
CA TRP A 195 4.57 -13.29 -8.96
C TRP A 195 5.89 -14.06 -9.16
N VAL A 196 5.99 -14.87 -10.22
CA VAL A 196 7.22 -15.50 -10.71
C VAL A 196 7.52 -14.93 -12.08
N LEU A 197 8.68 -14.28 -12.21
CA LEU A 197 9.08 -13.51 -13.38
C LEU A 197 10.27 -14.18 -14.10
N PRO A 198 10.34 -14.11 -15.43
CA PRO A 198 11.42 -14.73 -16.19
C PRO A 198 12.79 -14.06 -15.95
N THR A 199 12.83 -12.77 -15.56
CA THR A 199 14.10 -12.06 -15.41
C THR A 199 14.66 -12.13 -13.99
N LYS A 200 15.97 -12.38 -13.90
CA LYS A 200 16.70 -12.35 -12.63
C LYS A 200 16.70 -10.91 -12.06
N PRO A 201 16.36 -10.70 -10.78
CA PRO A 201 16.45 -9.38 -10.16
C PRO A 201 17.89 -8.87 -10.20
N LYS A 202 18.06 -7.63 -10.67
CA LYS A 202 19.34 -6.93 -10.62
C LYS A 202 19.47 -6.23 -9.28
N ILE A 203 20.62 -6.37 -8.62
CA ILE A 203 20.90 -5.62 -7.40
C ILE A 203 21.06 -4.14 -7.78
N ARG A 204 20.19 -3.28 -7.25
CA ARG A 204 20.22 -1.82 -7.43
C ARG A 204 20.44 -1.14 -6.09
N LYS A 205 21.13 0.00 -6.12
CA LYS A 205 21.33 0.86 -4.96
C LYS A 205 20.47 2.11 -5.12
N VAL A 206 19.51 2.32 -4.23
CA VAL A 206 18.61 3.48 -4.25
C VAL A 206 18.92 4.37 -3.06
N ALA A 207 18.95 5.69 -3.26
CA ALA A 207 19.10 6.66 -2.17
C ALA A 207 17.72 7.14 -1.69
N LEU A 208 17.47 7.04 -0.38
CA LEU A 208 16.26 7.59 0.25
C LEU A 208 16.57 8.96 0.85
N ILE A 209 15.89 10.00 0.38
CA ILE A 209 16.07 11.39 0.80
C ILE A 209 15.02 11.79 1.83
N GLY A 210 15.44 12.53 2.88
CA GLY A 210 14.52 13.12 3.84
C GLY A 210 13.95 12.13 4.86
N GLY A 211 14.72 11.14 5.29
CA GLY A 211 14.29 10.18 6.30
C GLY A 211 13.92 10.86 7.62
N ARG A 212 12.63 10.90 7.96
CA ARG A 212 12.20 11.09 9.36
C ARG A 212 12.76 9.94 10.22
N PRO A 213 12.97 10.13 11.54
CA PRO A 213 13.28 9.04 12.47
C PRO A 213 12.28 7.87 12.45
N VAL A 214 11.08 8.08 11.89
CA VAL A 214 9.98 7.10 11.81
C VAL A 214 10.23 6.01 10.76
N PHE A 215 11.18 6.19 9.83
CA PHE A 215 11.60 5.15 8.89
C PHE A 215 12.58 4.13 9.50
N ASP A 216 12.81 4.17 10.81
CA ASP A 216 13.22 2.97 11.55
C ASP A 216 12.04 1.98 11.54
N ILE A 217 11.98 1.15 10.49
CA ILE A 217 11.00 0.07 10.25
C ILE A 217 11.08 -1.04 11.34
N HIS A 218 11.66 -0.75 12.50
CA HIS A 218 11.86 -1.62 13.66
C HIS A 218 10.60 -2.25 14.24
N LYS A 219 9.39 -1.85 13.82
CA LYS A 219 8.15 -2.44 14.33
C LYS A 219 7.40 -3.39 13.38
N VAL A 220 7.64 -3.41 12.07
CA VAL A 220 6.74 -4.18 11.16
C VAL A 220 7.45 -5.09 10.14
N ILE A 221 8.74 -4.91 9.87
CA ILE A 221 9.58 -5.99 9.32
C ILE A 221 10.41 -6.54 10.47
N ARG A 222 9.83 -7.45 11.25
CA ARG A 222 10.58 -8.26 12.21
C ARG A 222 11.11 -9.51 11.49
N PRO A 223 12.41 -9.63 11.18
CA PRO A 223 13.08 -10.87 11.47
C PRO A 223 13.24 -10.95 13.02
N SER A 224 12.99 -12.13 13.55
CA SER A 224 13.18 -12.54 14.95
C SER A 224 14.10 -11.68 15.84
N ARG A 225 13.50 -11.16 16.93
CA ARG A 225 14.01 -10.83 18.30
C ARG A 225 15.37 -10.13 18.51
N ASN A 226 15.24 -9.01 19.25
CA ASN A 226 16.13 -8.44 20.28
C ASN A 226 17.47 -7.81 19.86
N VAL A 227 17.46 -6.53 19.42
CA VAL A 227 18.50 -5.53 19.79
C VAL A 227 17.88 -4.12 19.68
N ARG A 228 18.21 -3.23 20.63
CA ARG A 228 18.00 -1.78 20.54
C ARG A 228 18.63 -1.25 19.23
N GLY A 229 17.87 -0.57 18.37
CA GLY A 229 18.34 0.15 17.16
C GLY A 229 19.25 -0.66 16.22
N SER A 230 18.71 -1.27 15.16
CA SER A 230 19.51 -2.09 14.23
C SER A 230 19.72 -1.42 12.85
N PRO A 231 20.97 -1.13 12.45
CA PRO A 231 21.34 -0.60 11.12
C PRO A 231 21.04 -1.50 9.90
N SER A 232 20.23 -2.56 10.02
CA SER A 232 20.30 -3.76 9.16
C SER A 232 19.64 -3.69 7.78
N LEU A 233 18.95 -2.60 7.41
CA LEU A 233 18.28 -2.46 6.11
C LEU A 233 18.91 -1.40 5.18
N ARG A 234 19.89 -0.63 5.67
CA ARG A 234 20.59 0.39 4.88
C ARG A 234 22.06 0.03 4.76
N ASN A 235 22.58 0.07 3.54
CA ASN A 235 23.99 -0.24 3.28
C ASN A 235 24.93 0.91 3.69
N ASP A 236 24.46 2.16 3.66
CA ASP A 236 25.24 3.37 3.94
C ASP A 236 24.31 4.47 4.49
N PHE A 237 24.88 5.48 5.15
CA PHE A 237 24.20 6.70 5.58
C PHE A 237 25.08 7.92 5.26
N VAL A 238 24.52 8.86 4.50
CA VAL A 238 25.23 10.09 4.12
C VAL A 238 24.55 11.26 4.79
N ALA A 239 25.25 11.91 5.71
CA ALA A 239 24.78 13.13 6.35
C ALA A 239 24.89 14.29 5.34
N VAL A 240 23.79 14.99 5.13
CA VAL A 240 23.69 16.18 4.27
C VAL A 240 22.91 17.22 5.06
N ASP A 241 23.28 18.49 4.93
CA ASP A 241 22.42 19.57 5.41
C ASP A 241 21.13 19.60 4.57
N MET A 242 19.99 19.32 5.22
CA MET A 242 18.68 19.17 4.58
C MET A 242 17.87 20.48 4.58
N THR A 243 18.49 21.63 4.85
CA THR A 243 17.82 22.94 4.77
C THR A 243 17.15 23.09 3.41
N ASN A 244 15.83 23.29 3.35
CA ASN A 244 15.07 23.26 2.09
C ASN A 244 15.11 24.61 1.35
N ASP A 245 16.28 24.92 0.80
CA ASP A 245 16.57 26.09 -0.03
C ASP A 245 16.82 25.69 -1.50
N THR A 246 17.26 26.66 -2.32
CA THR A 246 17.56 26.44 -3.74
C THR A 246 18.76 25.53 -3.99
N GLU A 247 19.65 25.39 -2.99
CA GLU A 247 20.92 24.65 -3.09
C GLU A 247 20.80 23.19 -2.62
N LEU A 248 19.68 22.82 -1.97
CA LEU A 248 19.43 21.45 -1.53
C LEU A 248 19.60 20.40 -2.65
N PRO A 249 19.09 20.60 -3.89
CA PRO A 249 19.30 19.65 -4.99
C PRO A 249 20.78 19.39 -5.29
N LEU A 250 21.61 20.45 -5.30
CA LEU A 250 23.05 20.34 -5.56
C LEU A 250 23.75 19.60 -4.43
N ARG A 251 23.44 19.93 -3.17
CA ARG A 251 23.99 19.23 -1.99
C ARG A 251 23.67 17.74 -2.00
N ILE A 252 22.44 17.36 -2.35
CA ILE A 252 22.05 15.96 -2.51
C ILE A 252 22.84 15.31 -3.66
N ALA A 253 22.91 15.96 -4.82
CA ALA A 253 23.60 15.42 -5.99
C ALA A 253 25.09 15.19 -5.72
N GLU A 254 25.77 16.16 -5.11
CA GLU A 254 27.18 16.07 -4.71
C GLU A 254 27.42 14.92 -3.73
N ALA A 255 26.56 14.78 -2.72
CA ALA A 255 26.66 13.72 -1.71
C ALA A 255 26.51 12.30 -2.30
N LEU A 256 25.78 12.15 -3.41
CA LEU A 256 25.51 10.87 -4.06
C LEU A 256 26.44 10.56 -5.23
N LYS A 257 27.17 11.56 -5.75
CA LYS A 257 28.07 11.42 -6.89
C LYS A 257 29.12 10.32 -6.65
N GLY A 258 29.28 9.43 -7.63
CA GLY A 258 30.27 8.35 -7.57
C GLY A 258 29.91 7.16 -6.64
N LYS A 259 28.78 7.17 -5.94
CA LYS A 259 28.38 6.08 -5.02
C LYS A 259 27.70 4.87 -5.69
N GLY A 260 27.57 4.89 -7.02
CA GLY A 260 26.88 3.84 -7.79
C GLY A 260 25.37 3.76 -7.49
N ILE A 261 24.75 4.93 -7.28
CA ILE A 261 23.30 5.05 -7.10
C ILE A 261 22.60 4.84 -8.44
N HIS A 262 21.51 4.08 -8.42
CA HIS A 262 20.71 3.72 -9.58
C HIS A 262 19.34 4.41 -9.59
N GLY A 263 18.96 5.06 -8.49
CA GLY A 263 17.70 5.77 -8.35
C GLY A 263 17.66 6.55 -7.04
N ILE A 264 16.82 7.57 -6.98
CA ILE A 264 16.60 8.39 -5.78
C ILE A 264 15.11 8.41 -5.49
N VAL A 265 14.75 8.31 -4.22
CA VAL A 265 13.36 8.32 -3.77
C VAL A 265 13.21 9.20 -2.53
N THR A 266 12.02 9.78 -2.36
CA THR A 266 11.56 10.32 -1.09
C THR A 266 10.09 9.98 -0.87
N PHE A 267 9.67 10.02 0.39
CA PHE A 267 8.28 9.90 0.81
C PHE A 267 7.78 11.19 1.47
N SER A 268 8.52 12.30 1.33
CA SER A 268 8.22 13.58 1.94
C SER A 268 7.98 14.65 0.87
N ASP A 269 6.83 15.30 0.92
CA ASP A 269 6.50 16.46 0.09
C ASP A 269 7.49 17.61 0.27
N GLU A 270 8.01 17.78 1.49
CA GLU A 270 8.91 18.89 1.80
C GLU A 270 10.12 18.89 0.85
N VAL A 271 10.64 17.71 0.52
CA VAL A 271 11.86 17.54 -0.28
C VAL A 271 11.60 16.88 -1.64
N VAL A 272 10.34 16.63 -2.06
CA VAL A 272 10.03 15.93 -3.31
C VAL A 272 10.57 16.66 -4.54
N VAL A 273 10.38 17.98 -4.60
CA VAL A 273 10.92 18.82 -5.68
C VAL A 273 12.44 18.79 -5.69
N ALA A 274 13.09 18.90 -4.52
CA ALA A 274 14.54 18.90 -4.43
C ALA A 274 15.15 17.55 -4.81
N THR A 275 14.46 16.47 -4.43
CA THR A 275 14.82 15.08 -4.76
C THR A 275 14.77 14.85 -6.27
N ALA A 276 13.70 15.30 -6.94
CA ALA A 276 13.57 15.18 -8.39
C ALA A 276 14.64 15.99 -9.13
N LYS A 277 14.91 17.23 -8.70
CA LYS A 277 15.99 18.05 -9.26
C LYS A 277 17.36 17.40 -9.08
N ALA A 278 17.64 16.80 -7.92
CA ALA A 278 18.88 16.08 -7.68
C ALA A 278 19.02 14.84 -8.58
N ALA A 279 17.92 14.11 -8.81
CA ALA A 279 17.90 13.00 -9.75
C ALA A 279 18.19 13.46 -11.18
N GLU A 280 17.59 14.57 -11.63
CA GLU A 280 17.86 15.19 -12.94
C GLU A 280 19.35 15.60 -13.09
N ILE A 281 19.93 16.26 -12.08
CA ILE A 281 21.36 16.62 -12.06
C ILE A 281 22.28 15.39 -12.21
N LEU A 282 21.88 14.26 -11.61
CA LEU A 282 22.63 13.01 -11.64
C LEU A 282 22.34 12.14 -12.88
N GLY A 283 21.42 12.55 -13.75
CA GLY A 283 20.97 11.75 -14.89
C GLY A 283 20.24 10.46 -14.48
N LEU A 284 19.57 10.48 -13.31
CA LEU A 284 18.80 9.36 -12.78
C LEU A 284 17.31 9.48 -13.14
N PRO A 285 16.58 8.35 -13.22
CA PRO A 285 15.15 8.38 -13.51
C PRO A 285 14.36 9.21 -12.51
N THR A 286 13.48 10.08 -13.01
CA THR A 286 12.54 10.87 -12.21
C THR A 286 11.40 11.39 -13.09
N GLU A 287 10.27 11.72 -12.48
CA GLU A 287 9.25 12.53 -13.17
C GLU A 287 9.75 13.98 -13.30
N SER A 288 9.22 14.73 -14.25
CA SER A 288 9.65 16.11 -14.52
C SER A 288 9.66 16.95 -13.22
N PRO A 289 10.81 17.51 -12.80
CA PRO A 289 10.86 18.38 -11.63
C PRO A 289 9.93 19.59 -11.75
N GLN A 290 9.68 20.06 -12.98
CA GLN A 290 8.73 21.13 -13.26
C GLN A 290 7.28 20.68 -13.08
N ALA A 291 6.93 19.45 -13.49
CA ALA A 291 5.61 18.88 -13.25
C ALA A 291 5.34 18.72 -11.75
N ILE A 292 6.31 18.19 -11.00
CA ILE A 292 6.24 18.06 -9.54
C ILE A 292 6.09 19.44 -8.89
N LEU A 293 6.89 20.43 -9.30
CA LEU A 293 6.78 21.79 -8.78
C LEU A 293 5.42 22.43 -9.06
N CYS A 294 4.87 22.22 -10.27
CA CYS A 294 3.54 22.70 -10.65
C CYS A 294 2.47 22.06 -9.76
N ALA A 295 2.45 20.73 -9.64
CA ALA A 295 1.53 19.97 -8.79
C ALA A 295 1.58 20.42 -7.32
N HIS A 296 2.78 20.65 -6.82
CA HIS A 296 3.07 21.05 -5.44
C HIS A 296 2.80 22.54 -5.16
N ASN A 297 2.38 23.31 -6.17
CA ASN A 297 1.87 24.67 -6.01
C ASN A 297 0.40 24.71 -6.44
N LYS A 298 -0.50 24.78 -5.46
CA LYS A 298 -1.95 24.71 -5.63
C LYS A 298 -2.48 25.77 -6.62
N TYR A 299 -1.86 26.96 -6.67
CA TYR A 299 -2.24 27.99 -7.66
C TYR A 299 -1.81 27.63 -9.09
N GLU A 300 -0.58 27.12 -9.27
CA GLU A 300 -0.11 26.70 -10.59
C GLU A 300 -0.86 25.47 -11.11
N THR A 301 -1.15 24.50 -10.24
CA THR A 301 -2.05 23.37 -10.55
C THR A 301 -3.38 23.87 -11.07
N ARG A 302 -4.00 24.81 -10.35
CA ARG A 302 -5.29 25.34 -10.76
C ARG A 302 -5.21 26.12 -12.07
N LYS A 303 -4.20 26.98 -12.25
CA LYS A 303 -3.98 27.72 -13.49
C LYS A 303 -3.80 26.80 -14.70
N LEU A 304 -3.13 25.65 -14.53
CA LEU A 304 -2.91 24.69 -15.60
C LEU A 304 -4.18 23.90 -15.96
N LEU A 305 -4.97 23.51 -14.95
CA LEU A 305 -6.09 22.58 -15.14
C LEU A 305 -7.43 23.29 -15.37
N ASP A 306 -7.57 24.54 -14.91
CA ASP A 306 -8.82 25.31 -14.89
C ASP A 306 -9.03 26.17 -16.15
N THR A 307 -8.55 25.72 -17.31
CA THR A 307 -8.56 26.56 -18.52
C THR A 307 -9.96 26.84 -19.06
N ASN A 308 -11.02 26.17 -18.56
CA ASN A 308 -12.39 26.27 -19.08
C ASN A 308 -13.52 26.22 -18.01
N ASN A 309 -13.25 26.12 -16.69
CA ASN A 309 -14.33 26.03 -15.69
C ASN A 309 -14.64 27.42 -15.11
N THR A 310 -15.66 28.08 -15.66
CA THR A 310 -16.10 29.41 -15.22
C THR A 310 -16.75 29.43 -13.84
N GLN A 311 -16.88 28.28 -13.16
CA GLN A 311 -17.59 28.17 -11.89
C GLN A 311 -16.68 28.26 -10.66
N THR A 312 -15.35 28.15 -10.83
CA THR A 312 -14.41 28.29 -9.71
C THR A 312 -13.66 29.60 -9.80
N GLN A 313 -13.69 30.36 -8.71
CA GLN A 313 -13.03 31.64 -8.58
C GLN A 313 -11.65 31.40 -7.97
N THR A 314 -10.62 32.04 -8.52
CA THR A 314 -9.24 31.89 -8.01
C THR A 314 -8.49 33.22 -8.02
N LEU A 315 -7.72 33.46 -6.97
CA LEU A 315 -6.84 34.62 -6.85
C LEU A 315 -5.63 34.27 -6.00
N ARG A 316 -4.43 34.57 -6.51
CA ARG A 316 -3.19 34.50 -5.74
C ARG A 316 -2.84 35.88 -5.19
N LEU A 317 -2.44 35.90 -3.93
CA LEU A 317 -1.89 37.04 -3.22
C LEU A 317 -0.47 36.72 -2.76
N GLU A 318 0.39 37.73 -2.68
CA GLU A 318 1.73 37.69 -2.12
C GLU A 318 1.75 38.18 -0.67
N SER A 319 0.83 39.09 -0.32
CA SER A 319 0.66 39.65 1.02
C SER A 319 -0.78 40.10 1.26
N ALA A 320 -1.13 40.36 2.52
CA ALA A 320 -2.41 40.94 2.88
C ALA A 320 -2.61 42.36 2.34
N ALA A 321 -1.53 43.13 2.18
CA ALA A 321 -1.58 44.50 1.67
C ALA A 321 -2.18 44.58 0.25
N GLN A 322 -2.01 43.54 -0.56
CA GLN A 322 -2.58 43.49 -1.91
C GLN A 322 -4.11 43.51 -1.93
N LEU A 323 -4.78 43.17 -0.82
CA LEU A 323 -6.24 43.26 -0.74
C LEU A 323 -6.75 44.71 -0.88
N ASP A 324 -5.90 45.69 -0.57
CA ASP A 324 -6.23 47.11 -0.68
C ASP A 324 -5.85 47.70 -2.06
N ASP A 325 -5.17 46.92 -2.92
CA ASP A 325 -4.86 47.34 -4.30
C ASP A 325 -6.15 47.42 -5.12
N PRO A 326 -6.48 48.55 -5.79
CA PRO A 326 -7.74 48.73 -6.51
C PRO A 326 -8.15 47.58 -7.46
N PRO A 327 -7.26 47.02 -8.31
CA PRO A 327 -7.66 45.91 -9.18
C PRO A 327 -7.97 44.61 -8.41
N VAL A 328 -7.27 44.36 -7.31
CA VAL A 328 -7.48 43.18 -6.46
C VAL A 328 -8.76 43.34 -5.65
N ALA A 329 -8.95 44.50 -5.02
CA ALA A 329 -10.16 44.84 -4.27
C ALA A 329 -11.43 44.70 -5.12
N MET A 330 -11.40 45.19 -6.38
CA MET A 330 -12.50 44.98 -7.32
C MET A 330 -12.75 43.50 -7.59
N LYS A 331 -11.71 42.71 -7.85
CA LYS A 331 -11.85 41.27 -8.11
C LYS A 331 -12.44 40.53 -6.90
N VAL A 332 -11.97 40.84 -5.69
CA VAL A 332 -12.46 40.26 -4.42
C VAL A 332 -13.92 40.66 -4.15
N ALA A 333 -14.33 41.89 -4.49
CA ALA A 333 -15.71 42.34 -4.29
C ALA A 333 -16.74 41.55 -5.11
N TYR A 334 -16.34 40.97 -6.25
CA TYR A 334 -17.20 40.08 -7.05
C TYR A 334 -17.12 38.61 -6.64
N MET A 335 -16.27 38.25 -5.68
CA MET A 335 -16.14 36.86 -5.26
C MET A 335 -17.34 36.38 -4.43
N GLN A 336 -17.87 35.22 -4.79
CA GLN A 336 -18.93 34.55 -4.06
C GLN A 336 -18.37 33.70 -2.91
N TYR A 337 -18.93 33.86 -1.72
CA TYR A 337 -18.61 33.08 -0.52
C TYR A 337 -19.49 31.82 -0.42
N PRO A 338 -19.04 30.76 0.28
CA PRO A 338 -17.77 30.65 1.02
C PRO A 338 -16.52 30.49 0.13
N LEU A 339 -15.39 30.98 0.63
CA LEU A 339 -14.07 30.83 0.02
C LEU A 339 -13.15 30.00 0.92
N ILE A 340 -12.12 29.41 0.31
CA ILE A 340 -10.94 28.87 0.99
C ILE A 340 -9.80 29.87 0.88
N VAL A 341 -9.13 30.12 2.00
CA VAL A 341 -7.85 30.82 2.08
C VAL A 341 -6.79 29.81 2.51
N LYS A 342 -5.74 29.62 1.69
CA LYS A 342 -4.68 28.64 2.01
C LYS A 342 -3.32 29.03 1.44
N PRO A 343 -2.21 28.51 1.98
CA PRO A 343 -0.90 28.65 1.35
C PRO A 343 -0.87 28.00 -0.04
N CYS A 344 -0.18 28.60 -1.00
CA CYS A 344 0.00 27.98 -2.33
C CYS A 344 0.84 26.69 -2.23
N ARG A 345 1.75 26.62 -1.26
CA ARG A 345 2.62 25.46 -1.03
C ARG A 345 2.78 25.23 0.47
N ASP A 346 2.14 24.19 0.96
CA ASP A 346 2.29 23.55 2.28
C ASP A 346 1.47 22.25 2.27
N GLY A 347 1.50 21.47 3.36
CA GLY A 347 0.72 20.24 3.53
C GLY A 347 0.11 20.11 4.92
N ALA A 348 -0.54 18.97 5.18
CA ALA A 348 -1.22 18.65 6.45
C ALA A 348 -2.25 19.71 6.87
N SER A 349 -2.96 20.28 5.88
CA SER A 349 -3.99 21.31 6.08
C SER A 349 -3.55 22.54 6.89
N ARG A 350 -2.23 22.79 7.01
CA ARG A 350 -1.70 23.92 7.78
C ARG A 350 -2.06 25.24 7.12
N GLY A 351 -2.75 26.08 7.88
CA GLY A 351 -3.16 27.42 7.42
C GLY A 351 -4.33 27.43 6.44
N VAL A 352 -5.00 26.30 6.19
CA VAL A 352 -6.22 26.28 5.38
C VAL A 352 -7.39 26.81 6.22
N ARG A 353 -8.20 27.71 5.65
CA ARG A 353 -9.34 28.35 6.32
C ARG A 353 -10.53 28.47 5.38
N LYS A 354 -11.72 28.13 5.88
CA LYS A 354 -13.00 28.45 5.23
C LYS A 354 -13.49 29.80 5.73
N VAL A 355 -13.83 30.70 4.82
CA VAL A 355 -14.28 32.05 5.15
C VAL A 355 -15.61 32.34 4.48
N ASN A 356 -16.54 32.93 5.25
CA ASN A 356 -17.92 33.17 4.81
C ASN A 356 -18.19 34.62 4.41
N ASN A 357 -17.23 35.52 4.59
CA ASN A 357 -17.34 36.94 4.26
C ASN A 357 -15.96 37.61 4.13
N TYR A 358 -15.96 38.87 3.65
CA TYR A 358 -14.75 39.66 3.41
C TYR A 358 -13.90 39.88 4.67
N ALA A 359 -14.53 40.17 5.82
CA ALA A 359 -13.81 40.41 7.06
C ALA A 359 -13.02 39.15 7.50
N GLY A 360 -13.66 37.98 7.46
CA GLY A 360 -13.01 36.70 7.75
C GLY A 360 -11.91 36.36 6.74
N MET A 361 -12.12 36.65 5.45
CA MET A 361 -11.11 36.46 4.41
C MET A 361 -9.86 37.31 4.69
N ARG A 362 -10.02 38.61 4.94
CA ARG A 362 -8.89 39.52 5.23
C ARG A 362 -8.13 39.09 6.48
N GLN A 363 -8.85 38.68 7.53
CA GLN A 363 -8.26 38.12 8.75
C GLN A 363 -7.43 36.86 8.46
N ALA A 364 -7.96 35.92 7.67
CA ALA A 364 -7.24 34.68 7.34
C ALA A 364 -5.96 34.95 6.52
N VAL A 365 -6.02 35.85 5.54
CA VAL A 365 -4.84 36.24 4.74
C VAL A 365 -3.75 36.85 5.63
N GLN A 366 -4.13 37.77 6.52
CA GLN A 366 -3.19 38.38 7.48
C GLN A 366 -2.55 37.35 8.40
N GLN A 367 -3.33 36.42 8.96
CA GLN A 367 -2.81 35.35 9.83
C GLN A 367 -1.79 34.45 9.12
N LEU A 368 -2.00 34.13 7.84
CA LEU A 368 -1.06 33.33 7.07
C LEU A 368 0.25 34.05 6.80
N GLU A 369 0.19 35.35 6.51
CA GLU A 369 1.37 36.18 6.34
C GLU A 369 2.17 36.29 7.64
N GLU A 370 1.51 36.62 8.76
CA GLU A 370 2.14 36.73 10.08
C GLU A 370 2.76 35.40 10.55
N SER A 371 2.17 34.27 10.14
CA SER A 371 2.67 32.92 10.46
C SER A 371 3.76 32.43 9.49
N GLY A 372 4.16 33.23 8.51
CA GLY A 372 5.23 32.89 7.55
C GLY A 372 4.81 31.93 6.42
N PHE A 373 3.52 31.66 6.25
CA PHE A 373 3.00 30.78 5.20
C PHE A 373 2.81 31.48 3.84
N SER A 374 3.11 32.78 3.74
CA SER A 374 3.00 33.55 2.49
C SER A 374 4.20 33.39 1.54
N LYS A 375 5.27 32.69 1.93
CA LYS A 375 6.54 32.57 1.15
C LYS A 375 6.33 32.21 -0.33
N TYR A 376 5.36 31.34 -0.64
CA TYR A 376 5.07 30.91 -2.01
C TYR A 376 3.76 31.51 -2.56
N GLY A 377 3.15 32.43 -1.82
CA GLY A 377 1.86 33.04 -2.07
C GLY A 377 0.72 32.40 -1.28
N ILE A 378 -0.39 33.13 -1.19
CA ILE A 378 -1.66 32.74 -0.58
C ILE A 378 -2.69 32.60 -1.70
N LEU A 379 -3.45 31.52 -1.68
CA LEU A 379 -4.52 31.22 -2.62
C LEU A 379 -5.88 31.49 -1.97
N LEU A 380 -6.68 32.30 -2.65
CA LEU A 380 -8.13 32.39 -2.47
C LEU A 380 -8.81 31.55 -3.55
N GLU A 381 -9.71 30.64 -3.15
CA GLU A 381 -10.51 29.87 -4.09
C GLU A 381 -11.95 29.62 -3.61
N THR A 382 -12.87 29.29 -4.52
CA THR A 382 -14.23 28.86 -4.15
C THR A 382 -14.17 27.60 -3.26
N TYR A 383 -14.88 27.60 -2.13
CA TYR A 383 -15.11 26.36 -1.37
C TYR A 383 -16.05 25.44 -2.15
N ILE A 384 -15.65 24.19 -2.30
CA ILE A 384 -16.45 23.17 -2.98
C ILE A 384 -17.04 22.23 -1.94
N ASP A 385 -18.37 22.10 -1.99
CA ASP A 385 -19.13 21.20 -1.14
C ASP A 385 -19.27 19.82 -1.77
N GLY A 386 -19.51 18.81 -0.93
CA GLY A 386 -19.69 17.42 -1.32
C GLY A 386 -18.66 16.48 -0.66
N PRO A 387 -18.81 15.16 -0.83
CA PRO A 387 -17.89 14.17 -0.27
C PRO A 387 -16.44 14.42 -0.70
N GLU A 388 -15.52 14.32 0.25
CA GLU A 388 -14.07 14.38 0.04
C GLU A 388 -13.50 12.97 -0.10
N VAL A 389 -12.54 12.81 -1.01
CA VAL A 389 -11.93 11.54 -1.34
C VAL A 389 -10.43 11.67 -1.57
N ASP A 390 -9.72 10.62 -1.17
CA ASP A 390 -8.38 10.34 -1.66
C ASP A 390 -8.46 9.34 -2.80
N ALA A 391 -7.84 9.66 -3.93
CA ALA A 391 -7.63 8.74 -5.04
C ALA A 391 -6.13 8.54 -5.24
N ASN A 392 -5.62 7.36 -4.89
CA ASN A 392 -4.21 7.04 -5.10
C ASN A 392 -4.06 6.31 -6.43
N PHE A 393 -3.09 6.75 -7.23
CA PHE A 393 -2.82 6.21 -8.57
C PHE A 393 -1.45 5.56 -8.62
N VAL A 394 -1.38 4.41 -9.27
CA VAL A 394 -0.14 3.80 -9.74
C VAL A 394 -0.13 3.87 -11.25
N LEU A 395 0.77 4.69 -11.80
CA LEU A 395 0.91 4.87 -13.24
C LEU A 395 2.21 4.26 -13.76
N TRP A 396 2.17 3.79 -15.00
CA TRP A 396 3.37 3.52 -15.79
C TRP A 396 3.15 3.96 -17.24
N GLU A 397 4.03 4.82 -17.76
CA GLU A 397 3.94 5.37 -19.12
C GLU A 397 2.60 6.05 -19.44
N GLY A 398 1.92 6.57 -18.40
CA GLY A 398 0.61 7.21 -18.49
C GLY A 398 -0.56 6.25 -18.32
N GLU A 399 -0.34 4.94 -18.26
CA GLU A 399 -1.39 3.94 -18.05
C GLU A 399 -1.67 3.73 -16.56
N VAL A 400 -2.95 3.64 -16.19
CA VAL A 400 -3.36 3.31 -14.82
C VAL A 400 -3.19 1.82 -14.59
N LEU A 401 -2.22 1.44 -13.75
CA LEU A 401 -2.02 0.06 -13.34
C LEU A 401 -2.87 -0.33 -12.13
N PHE A 402 -3.09 0.64 -11.25
CA PHE A 402 -3.92 0.50 -10.06
C PHE A 402 -4.42 1.87 -9.62
N CYS A 403 -5.65 1.89 -9.14
CA CYS A 403 -6.27 3.05 -8.51
C CYS A 403 -7.21 2.55 -7.41
N GLU A 404 -7.04 3.06 -6.21
CA GLU A 404 -8.05 2.97 -5.15
C GLU A 404 -8.55 4.36 -4.79
N ILE A 405 -9.80 4.39 -4.36
CA ILE A 405 -10.49 5.60 -3.90
C ILE A 405 -10.99 5.31 -2.50
N SER A 406 -10.72 6.23 -1.58
CA SER A 406 -11.23 6.23 -0.21
C SER A 406 -12.08 7.43 0.07
N ASP A 407 -13.03 7.24 0.99
CA ASP A 407 -13.85 8.30 1.53
C ASP A 407 -13.13 8.97 2.71
N GLU A 408 -13.18 10.30 2.78
CA GLU A 408 -12.71 11.04 3.93
C GLU A 408 -13.89 11.60 4.72
N LEU A 409 -13.98 11.22 6.01
CA LEU A 409 -15.07 11.67 6.85
C LEU A 409 -15.01 13.19 7.08
N PRO A 410 -16.19 13.86 7.17
CA PRO A 410 -16.28 15.30 7.38
C PRO A 410 -15.38 15.79 8.52
N CYS A 411 -14.63 16.86 8.25
CA CYS A 411 -13.78 17.51 9.23
C CYS A 411 -14.53 18.67 9.92
N GLN A 412 -13.85 19.42 10.80
CA GLN A 412 -14.49 20.46 11.61
C GLN A 412 -15.16 21.55 10.74
N VAL A 413 -14.59 21.87 9.58
CA VAL A 413 -15.10 22.94 8.70
C VAL A 413 -16.34 22.56 7.89
N ASP A 414 -16.68 21.28 7.84
CA ASP A 414 -17.87 20.75 7.18
C ASP A 414 -19.10 20.84 8.09
N ALA A 415 -18.90 21.12 9.39
CA ALA A 415 -19.99 21.38 10.32
C ALA A 415 -20.78 22.65 9.95
N MET A 416 -22.10 22.62 10.20
CA MET A 416 -22.98 23.78 9.90
C MET A 416 -22.63 25.02 10.72
N ASP A 417 -22.08 24.84 11.92
CA ASP A 417 -21.66 25.87 12.87
C ASP A 417 -20.16 26.16 12.81
N ALA A 418 -19.46 25.70 11.77
CA ALA A 418 -18.03 25.93 11.58
C ALA A 418 -17.67 27.43 11.59
N THR A 419 -16.58 27.72 12.28
CA THR A 419 -15.98 29.02 12.50
C THR A 419 -14.64 29.13 11.79
N ILE A 420 -14.05 30.33 11.75
CA ILE A 420 -12.71 30.53 11.17
C ILE A 420 -11.59 29.85 11.99
N SER A 421 -11.85 29.44 13.23
CA SER A 421 -10.89 28.68 14.05
C SER A 421 -10.87 27.19 13.74
N ASP A 422 -11.89 26.67 13.06
CA ASP A 422 -11.97 25.27 12.67
C ASP A 422 -11.01 24.96 11.53
N ASN A 423 -10.48 23.74 11.51
CA ASN A 423 -9.44 23.32 10.59
C ASN A 423 -9.87 22.13 9.71
N PHE A 424 -9.10 21.93 8.64
CA PHE A 424 -9.25 20.82 7.69
C PHE A 424 -8.39 19.62 8.12
N ALA A 425 -8.19 19.39 9.42
CA ALA A 425 -7.47 18.20 9.85
C ALA A 425 -8.30 16.96 9.53
N GLU A 426 -7.67 16.04 8.82
CA GLU A 426 -8.24 14.74 8.44
C GLU A 426 -8.72 13.99 9.69
N THR A 427 -9.85 13.31 9.56
CA THR A 427 -10.45 12.56 10.66
C THR A 427 -10.25 11.06 10.47
N ILE A 428 -11.09 10.44 9.64
CA ILE A 428 -11.05 9.01 9.34
C ILE A 428 -11.13 8.85 7.84
N MET A 429 -10.25 8.02 7.31
CA MET A 429 -10.29 7.54 5.93
C MET A 429 -10.91 6.15 5.90
N LEU A 430 -11.86 5.94 4.99
CA LEU A 430 -12.51 4.65 4.75
C LEU A 430 -12.17 4.10 3.36
N LEU A 431 -11.66 2.87 3.32
CA LEU A 431 -11.33 2.13 2.10
C LEU A 431 -12.19 0.86 2.03
N PRO A 432 -12.78 0.48 0.89
CA PRO A 432 -12.97 1.28 -0.33
C PRO A 432 -14.01 2.39 -0.12
N SER A 433 -14.04 3.35 -1.04
CA SER A 433 -15.12 4.34 -1.13
C SER A 433 -16.50 3.69 -1.31
N ARG A 434 -17.51 4.25 -0.64
CA ARG A 434 -18.94 3.90 -0.70
C ARG A 434 -19.72 4.76 -1.71
N LEU A 435 -19.06 5.69 -2.40
CA LEU A 435 -19.69 6.49 -3.44
C LEU A 435 -20.31 5.63 -4.55
N ASP A 436 -21.25 6.23 -5.30
CA ASP A 436 -21.86 5.57 -6.46
C ASP A 436 -20.74 5.11 -7.45
N PRO A 437 -20.80 3.88 -7.98
CA PRO A 437 -19.78 3.37 -8.91
C PRO A 437 -19.53 4.27 -10.14
N LYS A 438 -20.53 5.05 -10.58
CA LYS A 438 -20.37 6.03 -11.67
C LYS A 438 -19.56 7.25 -11.22
N GLU A 439 -19.70 7.66 -9.97
CA GLU A 439 -18.91 8.74 -9.39
C GLU A 439 -17.47 8.32 -9.14
N THR A 440 -17.22 7.09 -8.66
CA THR A 440 -15.85 6.56 -8.53
C THR A 440 -15.17 6.42 -9.90
N GLN A 441 -15.89 6.01 -10.95
CA GLN A 441 -15.38 6.02 -12.32
C GLN A 441 -15.10 7.44 -12.85
N LEU A 442 -15.96 8.41 -12.52
CA LEU A 442 -15.76 9.82 -12.86
C LEU A 442 -14.52 10.39 -12.16
N ILE A 443 -14.34 10.11 -10.87
CA ILE A 443 -13.14 10.47 -10.10
C ILE A 443 -11.89 9.90 -10.77
N GLN A 444 -11.86 8.58 -11.01
CA GLN A 444 -10.71 7.93 -11.61
C GLN A 444 -10.33 8.56 -12.96
N SER A 445 -11.31 8.75 -13.85
CA SER A 445 -11.07 9.31 -15.18
C SER A 445 -10.66 10.79 -15.16
N SER A 446 -11.34 11.63 -14.36
CA SER A 446 -11.03 13.07 -14.25
C SER A 446 -9.64 13.32 -13.66
N LEU A 447 -9.30 12.62 -12.58
CA LEU A 447 -8.02 12.78 -11.90
C LEU A 447 -6.87 12.19 -12.72
N HIS A 448 -7.08 11.06 -13.41
CA HIS A 448 -6.08 10.52 -14.35
C HIS A 448 -5.75 11.52 -15.46
N GLN A 449 -6.76 12.14 -16.08
CA GLN A 449 -6.53 13.19 -17.09
C GLN A 449 -5.80 14.41 -16.51
N SER A 450 -6.08 14.77 -15.26
CA SER A 450 -5.37 15.85 -14.55
C SER A 450 -3.90 15.51 -14.34
N LEU A 451 -3.56 14.28 -13.91
CA LEU A 451 -2.19 13.80 -13.79
C LEU A 451 -1.45 13.84 -15.14
N LEU A 452 -2.11 13.41 -16.22
CA LEU A 452 -1.52 13.43 -17.57
C LEU A 452 -1.24 14.86 -18.06
N LYS A 453 -2.16 15.80 -17.81
CA LYS A 453 -2.01 17.23 -18.13
C LYS A 453 -0.88 17.90 -17.34
N LEU A 454 -0.71 17.54 -16.07
CA LEU A 454 0.43 17.99 -15.24
C LEU A 454 1.77 17.46 -15.77
N GLY A 455 1.74 16.39 -16.57
CA GLY A 455 2.91 15.79 -17.20
C GLY A 455 3.37 14.48 -16.55
N PHE A 456 2.63 13.95 -15.59
CA PHE A 456 2.98 12.70 -14.92
C PHE A 456 2.72 11.49 -15.80
N ARG A 457 3.63 10.52 -15.76
CA ARG A 457 3.54 9.28 -16.53
C ARG A 457 3.79 8.03 -15.70
N SER A 458 4.77 8.04 -14.79
CA SER A 458 5.14 6.83 -14.07
C SER A 458 5.42 7.10 -12.59
N GLY A 459 4.71 6.44 -11.68
CA GLY A 459 4.92 6.59 -10.25
C GLY A 459 3.68 6.28 -9.42
N VAL A 460 3.79 6.55 -8.11
CA VAL A 460 2.65 6.53 -7.18
C VAL A 460 2.27 7.97 -6.86
N PHE A 461 1.00 8.31 -7.01
CA PHE A 461 0.46 9.65 -6.82
C PHE A 461 -0.70 9.58 -5.84
N HIS A 462 -0.67 10.43 -4.82
CA HIS A 462 -1.77 10.63 -3.89
C HIS A 462 -2.50 11.91 -4.30
N VAL A 463 -3.81 11.81 -4.54
CA VAL A 463 -4.61 12.88 -5.15
C VAL A 463 -5.88 13.08 -4.33
N GLU A 464 -6.09 14.30 -3.86
CA GLU A 464 -7.26 14.67 -3.05
C GLU A 464 -8.28 15.39 -3.93
N ALA A 465 -9.56 15.07 -3.75
CA ALA A 465 -10.64 15.68 -4.50
C ALA A 465 -11.94 15.77 -3.71
N ARG A 466 -12.84 16.66 -4.15
CA ARG A 466 -14.24 16.68 -3.71
C ARG A 466 -15.20 16.43 -4.87
N VAL A 467 -16.30 15.73 -4.59
CA VAL A 467 -17.36 15.45 -5.56
C VAL A 467 -18.50 16.44 -5.41
N ARG A 468 -18.44 17.51 -6.20
CA ARG A 468 -19.48 18.53 -6.25
C ARG A 468 -20.76 17.95 -6.86
N ASN A 469 -21.92 18.30 -6.30
CA ASN A 469 -23.23 17.80 -6.73
C ASN A 469 -23.39 16.27 -6.66
N SER A 470 -22.66 15.60 -5.76
CA SER A 470 -22.73 14.14 -5.61
C SER A 470 -24.17 13.63 -5.41
N SER A 471 -24.43 12.40 -5.87
CA SER A 471 -25.62 11.63 -5.53
C SER A 471 -25.63 11.20 -4.06
N MET A 472 -24.49 11.25 -3.38
CA MET A 472 -24.29 10.83 -2.00
C MET A 472 -23.96 12.02 -1.09
N ARG A 473 -24.19 11.86 0.21
CA ARG A 473 -23.74 12.79 1.27
C ARG A 473 -23.57 12.04 2.59
N TYR A 474 -22.77 12.59 3.49
CA TYR A 474 -22.68 12.05 4.85
C TYR A 474 -23.98 12.31 5.62
N ILE A 475 -24.54 11.27 6.20
CA ILE A 475 -25.76 11.32 7.02
C ILE A 475 -25.51 10.59 8.33
N GLN A 476 -25.92 11.23 9.43
CA GLN A 476 -25.94 10.60 10.74
C GLN A 476 -27.20 9.74 10.90
N THR A 477 -27.05 8.43 11.07
CA THR A 477 -28.15 7.48 11.34
C THR A 477 -27.78 6.61 12.54
N ASP A 478 -28.62 6.57 13.57
CA ASP A 478 -28.42 5.76 14.80
C ASP A 478 -27.03 5.93 15.46
N GLY A 479 -26.47 7.15 15.43
CA GLY A 479 -25.16 7.42 16.02
C GLY A 479 -23.96 7.11 15.11
N ILE A 480 -24.18 6.66 13.87
CA ILE A 480 -23.15 6.38 12.88
C ILE A 480 -23.22 7.42 11.75
N LEU A 481 -22.07 8.02 11.42
CA LEU A 481 -21.91 8.91 10.27
C LEU A 481 -21.40 8.09 9.09
N ASP A 482 -22.15 8.02 7.99
CA ASP A 482 -21.75 7.29 6.78
C ASP A 482 -22.32 7.95 5.51
N LEU A 483 -21.76 7.62 4.35
CA LEU A 483 -22.30 8.02 3.06
C LEU A 483 -23.63 7.32 2.78
N ALA A 484 -24.61 8.12 2.39
CA ALA A 484 -25.94 7.67 1.99
C ALA A 484 -26.46 8.49 0.82
N ASP A 485 -27.47 7.96 0.14
CA ASP A 485 -28.14 8.65 -0.96
C ASP A 485 -28.63 10.03 -0.51
N ALA A 486 -28.25 11.06 -1.25
CA ALA A 486 -28.83 12.38 -1.08
C ALA A 486 -30.32 12.31 -1.42
N ALA A 487 -31.17 12.90 -0.56
CA ALA A 487 -32.62 12.82 -0.75
C ALA A 487 -33.04 13.32 -2.15
N PRO A 488 -34.08 12.74 -2.76
CA PRO A 488 -34.56 13.17 -4.07
C PRO A 488 -34.93 14.65 -4.01
N SER A 489 -34.23 15.48 -4.78
CA SER A 489 -34.60 16.88 -5.00
C SER A 489 -35.57 16.97 -6.18
N THR A 490 -36.57 17.83 -6.08
CA THR A 490 -37.51 18.14 -7.18
C THR A 490 -36.91 19.11 -8.22
N ALA A 491 -35.73 19.68 -7.94
CA ALA A 491 -34.99 20.50 -8.90
C ALA A 491 -34.13 19.63 -9.83
N GLU A 492 -33.95 20.07 -11.08
CA GLU A 492 -33.05 19.43 -12.05
C GLU A 492 -31.62 19.39 -11.46
N LYS A 493 -31.20 18.21 -10.98
CA LYS A 493 -29.95 18.07 -10.23
C LYS A 493 -28.77 18.25 -11.20
N ALA A 494 -27.92 19.24 -10.93
CA ALA A 494 -26.66 19.39 -11.66
C ALA A 494 -25.86 18.08 -11.60
N LYS A 495 -25.17 17.74 -12.69
CA LYS A 495 -24.38 16.50 -12.75
C LYS A 495 -23.22 16.55 -11.74
N PRO A 496 -22.83 15.40 -11.17
CA PRO A 496 -21.62 15.31 -10.36
C PRO A 496 -20.41 15.81 -11.13
N ASP A 497 -19.53 16.52 -10.43
CA ASP A 497 -18.29 17.08 -10.96
C ASP A 497 -17.15 16.89 -9.95
N VAL A 498 -15.95 16.60 -10.46
CA VAL A 498 -14.79 16.26 -9.63
C VAL A 498 -13.89 17.47 -9.53
N PHE A 499 -13.74 17.98 -8.32
CA PHE A 499 -12.88 19.10 -8.02
C PHE A 499 -11.58 18.64 -7.39
N LEU A 500 -10.48 18.83 -8.12
CA LEU A 500 -9.13 18.53 -7.63
C LEU A 500 -8.70 19.55 -6.55
N ILE A 501 -8.41 19.03 -5.35
CA ILE A 501 -7.87 19.80 -4.22
C ILE A 501 -6.35 19.94 -4.36
N GLU A 502 -5.64 18.81 -4.45
CA GLU A 502 -4.19 18.76 -4.59
C GLU A 502 -3.67 17.44 -5.18
N VAL A 503 -2.42 17.47 -5.64
CA VAL A 503 -1.69 16.32 -6.17
C VAL A 503 -0.34 16.21 -5.48
N ASN A 504 -0.10 15.07 -4.84
CA ASN A 504 1.14 14.72 -4.18
C ASN A 504 1.85 13.62 -4.98
N ALA A 505 3.02 13.93 -5.54
CA ALA A 505 3.81 13.00 -6.37
C ALA A 505 4.62 11.98 -5.55
N ARG A 506 3.92 11.30 -4.63
CA ARG A 506 4.43 10.30 -3.70
C ARG A 506 3.28 9.39 -3.25
N PRO A 507 3.60 8.23 -2.64
CA PRO A 507 2.63 7.48 -1.85
C PRO A 507 1.94 8.33 -0.76
N PRO A 508 0.71 7.98 -0.36
CA PRO A 508 -0.02 8.62 0.74
C PRO A 508 0.65 8.38 2.10
N GLY A 509 0.05 8.89 3.17
CA GLY A 509 0.51 8.69 4.55
C GLY A 509 0.67 7.21 4.93
N LEU A 510 1.50 6.93 5.95
CA LEU A 510 1.87 5.56 6.33
C LEU A 510 0.65 4.68 6.65
N GLN A 511 -0.37 5.25 7.28
CA GLN A 511 -1.58 4.51 7.62
C GLN A 511 -2.35 4.09 6.36
N CYS A 512 -2.53 5.02 5.43
CA CYS A 512 -3.13 4.76 4.11
C CYS A 512 -2.36 3.65 3.36
N VAL A 513 -1.02 3.71 3.32
CA VAL A 513 -0.21 2.68 2.66
C VAL A 513 -0.45 1.29 3.24
N PHE A 514 -0.59 1.17 4.57
CA PHE A 514 -0.91 -0.11 5.19
C PHE A 514 -2.35 -0.55 4.92
N ALA A 515 -3.31 0.38 4.98
CA ALA A 515 -4.70 0.10 4.67
C ALA A 515 -4.84 -0.41 3.22
N THR A 516 -4.21 0.27 2.24
CA THR A 516 -4.17 -0.18 0.85
C THR A 516 -3.50 -1.54 0.70
N THR A 517 -2.36 -1.76 1.38
CA THR A 517 -1.67 -3.07 1.35
C THR A 517 -2.56 -4.20 1.87
N TYR A 518 -3.34 -3.98 2.93
CA TYR A 518 -4.18 -5.02 3.52
C TYR A 518 -5.50 -5.23 2.77
N THR A 519 -6.07 -4.17 2.22
CA THR A 519 -7.34 -4.22 1.50
C THR A 519 -7.16 -4.76 0.08
N TYR A 520 -6.07 -4.38 -0.59
CA TYR A 520 -5.84 -4.64 -2.02
C TYR A 520 -4.59 -5.47 -2.32
N GLY A 521 -3.66 -5.62 -1.37
CA GLY A 521 -2.41 -6.36 -1.60
C GLY A 521 -1.35 -5.60 -2.40
N VAL A 522 -1.50 -4.28 -2.54
CA VAL A 522 -0.59 -3.39 -3.28
C VAL A 522 0.28 -2.60 -2.31
N ASP A 523 1.61 -2.72 -2.44
CA ASP A 523 2.60 -2.07 -1.59
C ASP A 523 3.19 -0.82 -2.28
N PHE A 524 2.65 0.35 -1.96
CA PHE A 524 3.06 1.61 -2.57
C PHE A 524 4.51 2.00 -2.30
N TYR A 525 5.04 1.69 -1.12
CA TYR A 525 6.46 1.98 -0.85
C TYR A 525 7.35 1.08 -1.68
N GLY A 526 7.01 -0.22 -1.78
CA GLY A 526 7.69 -1.15 -2.68
C GLY A 526 7.68 -0.65 -4.14
N LEU A 527 6.52 -0.20 -4.63
CA LEU A 527 6.39 0.36 -5.98
C LEU A 527 7.23 1.63 -6.17
N GLN A 528 7.24 2.54 -5.20
CA GLN A 528 8.06 3.74 -5.27
C GLN A 528 9.57 3.41 -5.32
N PHE A 529 10.02 2.39 -4.58
CA PHE A 529 11.40 1.89 -4.67
C PHE A 529 11.72 1.25 -6.01
N LEU A 530 10.77 0.58 -6.66
CA LEU A 530 10.94 -0.04 -7.99
C LEU A 530 10.88 0.98 -9.12
N ARG A 531 10.12 2.07 -8.94
CA ARG A 531 10.07 3.19 -9.88
C ARG A 531 11.40 3.92 -10.01
N ALA A 532 12.09 4.14 -8.89
CA ALA A 532 13.34 4.92 -8.84
C ALA A 532 14.46 4.40 -9.75
N PRO A 533 14.73 3.07 -9.86
CA PRO A 533 15.68 2.50 -10.82
C PRO A 533 15.02 1.94 -12.09
N GLU A 534 13.74 2.24 -12.34
CA GLU A 534 12.96 1.76 -13.49
C GLU A 534 12.86 0.23 -13.63
N ASP A 535 12.61 -0.49 -12.53
CA ASP A 535 12.29 -1.93 -12.60
C ASP A 535 10.84 -2.14 -13.03
N ARG A 536 10.58 -1.91 -14.32
CA ARG A 536 9.25 -1.99 -14.95
C ARG A 536 8.56 -3.34 -14.70
N GLU A 537 9.27 -4.46 -14.90
CA GLU A 537 8.66 -5.79 -14.84
C GLU A 537 8.09 -6.07 -13.44
N ARG A 538 8.87 -5.79 -12.39
CA ARG A 538 8.43 -5.98 -11.01
C ARG A 538 7.40 -4.94 -10.59
N PHE A 539 7.54 -3.69 -11.06
CA PHE A 539 6.56 -2.64 -10.82
C PHE A 539 5.18 -3.08 -11.34
N MET A 540 5.10 -3.46 -12.62
CA MET A 540 3.86 -3.93 -13.25
C MET A 540 3.25 -5.15 -12.54
N ALA A 541 4.08 -6.11 -12.12
CA ALA A 541 3.61 -7.29 -11.39
C ALA A 541 3.02 -6.92 -10.03
N LEU A 542 3.70 -6.06 -9.26
CA LEU A 542 3.31 -5.70 -7.89
C LEU A 542 2.22 -4.64 -7.81
N SER A 543 1.85 -4.01 -8.92
CA SER A 543 0.65 -3.15 -9.01
C SER A 543 -0.67 -3.93 -9.05
N ARG A 544 -0.63 -5.27 -9.16
CA ARG A 544 -1.86 -6.08 -9.26
C ARG A 544 -2.53 -6.25 -7.91
N ALA A 545 -3.76 -5.75 -7.78
CA ALA A 545 -4.60 -5.95 -6.60
C ALA A 545 -5.03 -7.41 -6.42
N PHE A 546 -5.74 -7.71 -5.33
CA PHE A 546 -6.48 -8.96 -5.16
C PHE A 546 -7.64 -9.05 -6.18
N SER A 547 -7.99 -10.27 -6.61
CA SER A 547 -9.02 -10.45 -7.65
C SER A 547 -10.43 -10.07 -7.20
N CYS A 548 -10.69 -10.03 -5.89
CA CYS A 548 -11.97 -9.58 -5.33
C CYS A 548 -12.09 -8.05 -5.23
N HIS A 549 -11.13 -7.31 -5.80
CA HIS A 549 -10.95 -5.86 -5.66
C HIS A 549 -10.62 -5.46 -4.21
N ALA A 550 -11.57 -5.55 -3.27
CA ALA A 550 -11.34 -5.26 -1.84
C ALA A 550 -11.70 -6.46 -0.98
N GLN A 551 -10.85 -6.83 -0.02
CA GLN A 551 -11.11 -7.94 0.89
C GLN A 551 -11.85 -7.55 2.17
N TYR A 552 -11.59 -6.34 2.63
CA TYR A 552 -12.13 -5.77 3.85
C TYR A 552 -12.44 -4.31 3.60
N TRP A 553 -13.30 -3.74 4.44
CA TRP A 553 -13.26 -2.31 4.64
C TRP A 553 -12.21 -2.00 5.72
N CYS A 554 -11.50 -0.88 5.57
CA CYS A 554 -10.52 -0.40 6.52
C CYS A 554 -10.86 1.04 6.90
N ALA A 555 -10.82 1.32 8.20
CA ALA A 555 -10.84 2.68 8.73
C ALA A 555 -9.45 3.00 9.29
N SER A 556 -8.78 3.99 8.73
CA SER A 556 -7.55 4.56 9.29
C SER A 556 -7.84 5.94 9.86
N ASN A 557 -7.14 6.28 10.94
CA ASN A 557 -7.29 7.57 11.59
C ASN A 557 -5.91 8.22 11.64
N ASP A 558 -5.68 9.23 10.79
CA ASP A 558 -4.39 9.91 10.72
C ASP A 558 -4.06 10.76 11.96
N SER A 559 -4.98 10.84 12.94
CA SER A 559 -4.70 11.48 14.23
C SER A 559 -3.80 10.61 15.14
N TYR A 560 -2.48 10.85 15.06
CA TYR A 560 -1.53 10.57 16.14
C TYR A 560 -0.43 11.65 16.22
N PRO A 561 -0.31 12.34 17.38
CA PRO A 561 -0.97 13.60 17.67
C PRO A 561 -0.22 14.83 17.09
N PRO A 562 -0.89 15.98 16.91
CA PRO A 562 -0.20 17.27 16.84
C PRO A 562 0.54 17.52 18.18
N PRO A 563 1.74 18.16 18.18
CA PRO A 563 2.41 18.52 19.41
C PRO A 563 1.47 19.38 20.26
N LYS A 564 1.34 19.01 21.54
CA LYS A 564 0.79 19.92 22.54
C LYS A 564 1.65 21.18 22.55
N HIS A 565 1.12 22.28 22.03
CA HIS A 565 1.61 23.60 22.38
C HIS A 565 1.35 23.80 23.88
N HIS A 566 2.36 23.55 24.70
CA HIS A 566 2.46 24.18 25.99
C HIS A 566 3.10 25.55 25.78
N SER A 567 2.27 26.55 25.49
CA SER A 567 2.60 27.93 25.83
C SER A 567 2.44 28.06 27.34
N THR A 568 3.54 28.11 28.07
CA THR A 568 3.56 28.69 29.41
C THR A 568 4.75 29.64 29.47
N GLN A 569 4.44 30.85 29.94
CA GLN A 569 5.35 31.93 30.31
C GLN A 569 6.52 31.45 31.17
#